data_AF-A0A1H1EEP1-F1
#
_entry.id   AF-A0A1H1EEP1-F1
#
_cell.length_a   1.000
_cell.length_b   1.000
_cell.length_c   1.000
_cell.angle_alpha   90.00
_cell.angle_beta   90.00
_cell.angle_gamma   90.00
#
_symmetry.space_group_name_H-M   'P 1'
#
loop_
_entity.id
_entity.type
_entity.pdbx_description
1 polymer ?
#
loop_
_entity_poly.entity_id
_entity_poly.type
_entity_poly.pdbx_seq_one_letter_code
_entity_poly.pdbx_strand_id
1 'polypeptide(L)'
;MIPVTTRTHPAAGVRYPREIAAAITLPAACAALVAPGADPLPRAGAVAVLTACGALAPRFTLIAFLADPDHPDPRALTAFDPFHDPTPPALSGAGPAPDRPRLRIAGDRLAGAWQWWRTEDPSADTATGAAGALAMASWCAWALGSAARAQTRAQYALETRSDDPLAGLVLRSVRAGSAPSWERR
;
A
#
# COMPACT_ATOMS: atom_id res chain seq x y z
N MET A 1 -36.16 43.87 17.31
CA MET A 1 -35.24 43.80 16.16
C MET A 1 -34.10 42.88 16.58
N ILE A 2 -34.10 41.62 16.14
CA ILE A 2 -33.07 40.64 16.50
C ILE A 2 -32.03 40.65 15.37
N PRO A 3 -30.74 40.89 15.62
CA PRO A 3 -29.75 40.79 14.55
C PRO A 3 -29.55 39.31 14.21
N VAL A 4 -30.02 38.93 13.02
CA VAL A 4 -29.73 37.65 12.38
C VAL A 4 -28.37 37.76 11.73
N THR A 5 -27.29 37.40 12.43
CA THR A 5 -25.99 37.17 11.80
C THR A 5 -25.14 36.18 12.60
N THR A 6 -25.35 34.90 12.36
CA THR A 6 -24.29 33.89 12.29
C THR A 6 -24.78 32.77 11.39
N ARG A 7 -24.71 33.00 10.07
CA ARG A 7 -24.60 31.84 9.16
C ARG A 7 -23.26 31.22 9.49
N THR A 8 -23.27 30.09 10.19
CA THR A 8 -22.13 29.16 10.18
C THR A 8 -21.82 28.87 8.73
N HIS A 9 -20.75 29.48 8.22
CA HIS A 9 -20.12 29.01 6.99
C HIS A 9 -19.77 27.55 7.29
N PRO A 10 -20.30 26.55 6.55
CA PRO A 10 -19.75 25.22 6.66
C PRO A 10 -18.29 25.36 6.26
N ALA A 11 -17.41 25.30 7.28
CA ALA A 11 -15.98 25.35 7.13
C ALA A 11 -15.60 24.40 6.00
N ALA A 12 -14.74 24.87 5.11
CA ALA A 12 -14.21 24.14 3.97
C ALA A 12 -13.96 22.68 4.35
N GLY A 13 -14.88 21.80 3.96
CA GLY A 13 -14.75 20.37 4.18
C GLY A 13 -13.45 19.96 3.51
N VAL A 14 -12.55 19.34 4.28
CA VAL A 14 -11.32 18.75 3.74
C VAL A 14 -11.73 17.87 2.57
N ARG A 15 -11.35 18.28 1.35
CA ARG A 15 -11.88 17.69 0.10
C ARG A 15 -11.48 16.22 -0.08
N TYR A 16 -10.42 15.79 0.61
CA TYR A 16 -9.78 14.48 0.48
C TYR A 16 -9.25 13.95 1.85
N PRO A 17 -10.12 13.68 2.82
CA PRO A 17 -9.68 13.36 4.18
C PRO A 17 -8.94 12.01 4.26
N ARG A 18 -9.28 11.05 3.38
CA ARG A 18 -8.66 9.71 3.35
C ARG A 18 -7.27 9.75 2.75
N GLU A 19 -7.08 10.52 1.69
CA GLU A 19 -5.79 10.70 1.03
C GLU A 19 -4.79 11.39 1.96
N ILE A 20 -5.25 12.40 2.71
CA ILE A 20 -4.45 13.07 3.74
C ILE A 20 -4.08 12.10 4.86
N ALA A 21 -5.06 11.34 5.37
CA ALA A 21 -4.79 10.33 6.41
C ALA A 21 -3.77 9.28 5.93
N ALA A 22 -3.91 8.80 4.70
CA ALA A 22 -3.00 7.84 4.09
C ALA A 22 -1.59 8.41 3.93
N ALA A 23 -1.46 9.67 3.48
CA ALA A 23 -0.17 10.34 3.33
C ALA A 23 0.53 10.58 4.67
N ILE A 24 -0.20 11.06 5.70
CA ILE A 24 0.36 11.31 7.04
C ILE A 24 0.79 10.00 7.71
N THR A 25 0.08 8.90 7.45
CA THR A 25 0.34 7.60 8.08
C THR A 25 1.45 6.80 7.39
N LEU A 26 1.84 7.20 6.17
CA LEU A 26 2.81 6.48 5.34
C LEU A 26 4.14 6.17 6.07
N PRO A 27 4.80 7.09 6.79
CA PRO A 27 6.03 6.76 7.53
C PRO A 27 5.85 5.65 8.55
N ALA A 28 4.72 5.65 9.27
CA ALA A 28 4.39 4.62 10.26
C ALA A 28 4.12 3.27 9.60
N ALA A 29 3.45 3.25 8.44
CA ALA A 29 3.25 2.06 7.65
C ALA A 29 4.59 1.48 7.15
N CYS A 30 5.46 2.31 6.58
CA CYS A 30 6.80 1.89 6.14
C CYS A 30 7.61 1.29 7.29
N ALA A 31 7.63 1.96 8.45
CA ALA A 31 8.32 1.46 9.65
C ALA A 31 7.76 0.11 10.10
N ALA A 32 6.43 -0.05 10.14
CA ALA A 32 5.79 -1.31 10.52
C ALA A 32 6.16 -2.47 9.57
N LEU A 33 6.25 -2.20 8.26
CA LEU A 33 6.57 -3.22 7.27
C LEU A 33 7.99 -3.75 7.34
N VAL A 34 8.95 -2.94 7.83
CA VAL A 34 10.37 -3.33 7.90
C VAL A 34 10.90 -3.49 9.34
N ALA A 35 10.08 -3.23 10.36
CA ALA A 35 10.48 -3.34 11.76
C ALA A 35 11.09 -4.72 12.07
N PRO A 36 12.18 -4.80 12.84
CA PRO A 36 12.73 -6.07 13.29
C PRO A 36 11.75 -6.78 14.24
N GLY A 37 11.70 -8.11 14.18
CA GLY A 37 10.87 -8.94 15.07
C GLY A 37 9.92 -9.88 14.33
N ALA A 38 9.36 -10.83 15.08
CA ALA A 38 8.43 -11.83 14.58
C ALA A 38 7.03 -11.25 14.36
N ASP A 39 6.35 -11.79 13.33
CA ASP A 39 4.92 -11.59 13.09
C ASP A 39 4.07 -12.12 14.27
N PRO A 40 2.83 -11.64 14.45
CA PRO A 40 2.10 -10.69 13.60
C PRO A 40 2.38 -9.21 13.91
N LEU A 41 2.00 -8.33 12.96
CA LEU A 41 2.01 -6.89 13.17
C LEU A 41 1.20 -6.50 14.42
N PRO A 42 1.70 -5.59 15.28
CA PRO A 42 0.87 -5.02 16.33
C PRO A 42 -0.30 -4.25 15.72
N ARG A 43 -1.42 -4.15 16.46
CA ARG A 43 -2.65 -3.49 15.98
C ARG A 43 -2.41 -2.11 15.37
N ALA A 44 -1.60 -1.27 16.02
CA ALA A 44 -1.27 0.06 15.51
C ALA A 44 -0.55 0.00 14.14
N GLY A 45 0.33 -0.99 13.95
CA GLY A 45 1.01 -1.23 12.68
C GLY A 45 0.05 -1.70 11.59
N ALA A 46 -0.88 -2.60 11.92
CA ALA A 46 -1.92 -3.04 10.99
C ALA A 46 -2.82 -1.87 10.54
N VAL A 47 -3.29 -1.05 11.49
CA VAL A 47 -4.09 0.15 11.19
C VAL A 47 -3.31 1.13 10.31
N ALA A 48 -2.02 1.34 10.60
CA ALA A 48 -1.17 2.23 9.81
C ALA A 48 -1.03 1.74 8.36
N VAL A 49 -0.76 0.45 8.18
CA VAL A 49 -0.65 -0.20 6.86
C VAL A 49 -1.95 -0.09 6.08
N LEU A 50 -3.08 -0.42 6.69
CA LEU A 50 -4.40 -0.33 6.03
C LEU A 50 -4.72 1.11 5.63
N THR A 51 -4.43 2.08 6.51
CA THR A 51 -4.68 3.50 6.26
C THR A 51 -3.84 4.01 5.10
N ALA A 52 -2.52 3.77 5.12
CA ALA A 52 -1.62 4.17 4.04
C ALA A 52 -2.01 3.51 2.71
N CYS A 53 -2.38 2.22 2.73
CA CYS A 53 -2.86 1.53 1.55
C CYS A 53 -4.24 1.98 1.07
N GLY A 54 -4.94 2.88 1.77
CA GLY A 54 -6.23 3.43 1.35
C GLY A 54 -6.16 4.35 0.13
N ALA A 55 -4.98 4.87 -0.21
CA ALA A 55 -4.77 5.76 -1.35
C ALA A 55 -3.65 5.24 -2.28
N LEU A 56 -3.72 5.57 -3.56
CA LEU A 56 -2.78 5.08 -4.56
C LEU A 56 -1.38 5.72 -4.43
N ALA A 57 -1.31 7.03 -4.17
CA ALA A 57 -0.04 7.74 -4.04
C ALA A 57 0.88 7.11 -2.96
N PRO A 58 0.43 6.87 -1.72
CA PRO A 58 1.23 6.14 -0.73
C PRO A 58 1.65 4.73 -1.17
N ARG A 59 0.86 4.01 -1.98
CA ARG A 59 1.25 2.69 -2.51
C ARG A 59 2.43 2.80 -3.48
N PHE A 60 2.48 3.84 -4.31
CA PHE A 60 3.63 4.08 -5.18
C PHE A 60 4.89 4.37 -4.37
N THR A 61 4.78 5.19 -3.32
CA THR A 61 5.90 5.37 -2.38
C THR A 61 6.30 4.06 -1.70
N LEU A 62 5.34 3.25 -1.25
CA LEU A 62 5.63 1.95 -0.64
C LEU A 62 6.35 1.00 -1.59
N ILE A 63 5.97 0.97 -2.87
CA ILE A 63 6.65 0.18 -3.91
C ILE A 63 8.11 0.64 -4.05
N ALA A 64 8.34 1.94 -4.19
CA ALA A 64 9.69 2.50 -4.28
C ALA A 64 10.51 2.18 -3.01
N PHE A 65 9.95 2.45 -1.84
CA PHE A 65 10.55 2.20 -0.53
C PHE A 65 10.93 0.73 -0.32
N LEU A 66 10.04 -0.20 -0.67
CA LEU A 66 10.31 -1.63 -0.48
C LEU A 66 11.35 -2.14 -1.47
N ALA A 67 11.35 -1.62 -2.71
CA ALA A 67 12.28 -2.04 -3.75
C ALA A 67 13.68 -1.42 -3.63
N ASP A 68 13.82 -0.33 -2.88
CA ASP A 68 15.09 0.39 -2.72
C ASP A 68 16.11 -0.44 -1.90
N PRO A 69 17.24 -0.87 -2.50
CA PRO A 69 18.27 -1.65 -1.83
C PRO A 69 19.04 -0.85 -0.76
N ASP A 70 19.00 0.48 -0.83
CA ASP A 70 19.72 1.36 0.10
C ASP A 70 18.95 1.57 1.42
N HIS A 71 17.78 0.95 1.54
CA HIS A 71 16.98 0.91 2.77
C HIS A 71 16.70 2.30 3.37
N PRO A 72 16.02 3.18 2.63
CA PRO A 72 15.78 4.55 3.06
C PRO A 72 15.03 4.63 4.39
N ASP A 73 15.28 5.68 5.19
CA ASP A 73 14.60 5.89 6.47
C ASP A 73 13.09 6.09 6.26
N PRO A 74 12.23 5.25 6.86
CA PRO A 74 10.77 5.42 6.81
C PRO A 74 10.28 6.82 7.19
N ARG A 75 10.97 7.50 8.11
CA ARG A 75 10.58 8.84 8.60
C ARG A 75 10.75 9.95 7.57
N ALA A 76 11.59 9.74 6.57
CA ALA A 76 11.88 10.72 5.53
C ALA A 76 10.92 10.63 4.33
N LEU A 77 10.02 9.65 4.31
CA LEU A 77 9.19 9.37 3.15
C LEU A 77 7.97 10.28 3.09
N THR A 78 7.72 10.80 1.89
CA THR A 78 6.51 11.54 1.52
C THR A 78 5.68 10.74 0.53
N ALA A 79 4.37 11.01 0.48
CA ALA A 79 3.51 10.39 -0.51
C ALA A 79 3.89 10.85 -1.92
N PHE A 80 3.79 9.94 -2.88
CA PHE A 80 4.02 10.18 -4.30
C PHE A 80 3.17 11.33 -4.82
N ASP A 81 3.80 12.29 -5.49
CA ASP A 81 3.14 13.39 -6.19
C ASP A 81 2.96 13.04 -7.67
N PRO A 82 1.73 12.79 -8.16
CA PRO A 82 1.48 12.39 -9.54
C PRO A 82 1.84 13.45 -10.59
N PHE A 83 2.05 14.71 -10.20
CA PHE A 83 2.42 15.78 -11.12
C PHE A 83 3.92 15.97 -11.26
N HIS A 84 4.70 15.55 -10.27
CA HIS A 84 6.13 15.85 -10.18
C HIS A 84 7.01 14.61 -10.07
N ASP A 85 6.51 13.53 -9.46
CA ASP A 85 7.30 12.34 -9.22
C ASP A 85 7.23 11.38 -10.42
N PRO A 86 8.36 10.81 -10.86
CA PRO A 86 8.36 9.77 -11.87
C PRO A 86 7.72 8.48 -11.31
N THR A 87 6.94 7.79 -12.14
CA THR A 87 6.40 6.48 -11.76
C THR A 87 7.55 5.53 -11.36
N PRO A 88 7.49 4.87 -10.19
CA PRO A 88 8.58 4.01 -9.74
C PRO A 88 8.85 2.87 -10.73
N PRO A 89 10.11 2.65 -11.19
CA PRO A 89 10.43 1.56 -12.12
C PRO A 89 10.14 0.17 -11.52
N ALA A 90 10.17 0.08 -10.19
CA ALA A 90 9.80 -1.13 -9.45
C ALA A 90 8.33 -1.55 -9.64
N LEU A 91 7.44 -0.64 -10.06
CA LEU A 91 6.06 -0.96 -10.41
C LEU A 91 5.99 -1.98 -11.55
N SER A 92 6.89 -1.87 -12.53
CA SER A 92 7.05 -2.79 -13.67
C SER A 92 8.18 -3.79 -13.48
N GLY A 93 8.76 -3.91 -12.29
CA GLY A 93 9.76 -4.94 -12.01
C GLY A 93 11.15 -4.61 -12.56
N ALA A 94 11.40 -3.32 -12.83
CA ALA A 94 12.65 -2.79 -13.36
C ALA A 94 13.43 -2.02 -12.29
N GLY A 95 14.73 -1.86 -12.51
CA GLY A 95 15.66 -1.24 -11.55
C GLY A 95 16.50 -2.29 -10.80
N PRO A 96 17.23 -1.88 -9.75
CA PRO A 96 18.12 -2.77 -9.02
C PRO A 96 17.36 -3.89 -8.33
N ALA A 97 18.02 -5.04 -8.16
CA ALA A 97 17.46 -6.16 -7.41
C ALA A 97 17.15 -5.77 -5.95
N PRO A 98 15.89 -5.94 -5.49
CA PRO A 98 15.52 -5.57 -4.14
C PRO A 98 15.97 -6.63 -3.12
N ASP A 99 16.05 -6.24 -1.84
CA ASP A 99 16.26 -7.18 -0.73
C ASP A 99 15.08 -8.15 -0.65
N ARG A 100 15.32 -9.40 -1.06
CA ARG A 100 14.30 -10.46 -1.12
C ARG A 100 13.72 -10.81 0.26
N PRO A 101 14.53 -11.04 1.32
CA PRO A 101 14.03 -11.14 2.69
C PRO A 101 13.10 -10.00 3.10
N ARG A 102 13.50 -8.74 2.89
CA ARG A 102 12.71 -7.54 3.21
C ARG A 102 11.35 -7.56 2.49
N LEU A 103 11.34 -7.82 1.18
CA LEU A 103 10.10 -7.93 0.40
C LEU A 103 9.19 -9.05 0.90
N ARG A 104 9.76 -10.18 1.31
CA ARG A 104 8.99 -11.32 1.83
C ARG A 104 8.28 -10.94 3.13
N ILE A 105 9.04 -10.39 4.10
CA ILE A 105 8.50 -9.94 5.39
C ILE A 105 7.40 -8.89 5.17
N ALA A 106 7.67 -7.86 4.36
CA ALA A 106 6.69 -6.84 4.06
C ALA A 106 5.42 -7.43 3.40
N GLY A 107 5.60 -8.34 2.44
CA GLY A 107 4.48 -9.01 1.76
C GLY A 107 3.62 -9.87 2.69
N ASP A 108 4.23 -10.54 3.65
CA ASP A 108 3.50 -11.37 4.62
C ASP A 108 2.79 -10.49 5.68
N ARG A 109 3.41 -9.39 6.11
CA ARG A 109 2.79 -8.38 6.99
C ARG A 109 1.61 -7.68 6.35
N LEU A 110 1.71 -7.32 5.06
CA LEU A 110 0.61 -6.74 4.29
C LEU A 110 -0.58 -7.71 4.19
N ALA A 111 -0.31 -9.00 3.94
CA ALA A 111 -1.34 -10.03 3.93
C ALA A 111 -1.95 -10.23 5.33
N GLY A 112 -1.12 -10.19 6.38
CA GLY A 112 -1.57 -10.25 7.77
C GLY A 112 -2.46 -9.08 8.17
N ALA A 113 -2.18 -7.86 7.70
CA ALA A 113 -3.03 -6.70 7.95
C ALA A 113 -4.43 -6.85 7.32
N TRP A 114 -4.51 -7.42 6.11
CA TRP A 114 -5.80 -7.75 5.49
C TRP A 114 -6.53 -8.89 6.22
N GLN A 115 -5.80 -9.91 6.71
CA GLN A 115 -6.41 -10.98 7.52
C GLN A 115 -6.99 -10.42 8.83
N TRP A 116 -6.24 -9.55 9.50
CA TRP A 116 -6.70 -8.85 10.70
C TRP A 116 -7.96 -8.02 10.44
N TRP A 117 -7.99 -7.25 9.33
CA TRP A 117 -9.19 -6.51 8.91
C TRP A 117 -10.40 -7.43 8.74
N ARG A 118 -10.21 -8.57 8.06
CA ARG A 118 -11.27 -9.57 7.85
C ARG A 118 -11.85 -10.12 9.15
N THR A 119 -11.05 -10.25 10.21
CA THR A 119 -11.49 -10.80 11.49
C THR A 119 -12.05 -9.74 12.44
N GLU A 120 -11.49 -8.53 12.45
CA GLU A 120 -11.77 -7.53 13.49
C GLU A 120 -12.64 -6.36 13.03
N ASP A 121 -12.54 -5.93 11.77
CA ASP A 121 -13.26 -4.73 11.27
C ASP A 121 -13.54 -4.80 9.77
N PRO A 122 -14.42 -5.71 9.30
CA PRO A 122 -14.74 -5.86 7.87
C PRO A 122 -15.69 -4.76 7.36
N SER A 123 -15.52 -3.52 7.80
CA SER A 123 -16.36 -2.39 7.38
C SER A 123 -16.02 -1.90 5.97
N ALA A 124 -17.04 -1.38 5.27
CA ALA A 124 -16.88 -0.85 3.91
C ALA A 124 -15.92 0.36 3.86
N ASP A 125 -15.82 1.13 4.95
CA ASP A 125 -14.94 2.30 5.05
C ASP A 125 -13.46 1.93 5.02
N THR A 126 -13.09 0.77 5.57
CA THR A 126 -11.70 0.28 5.65
C THR A 126 -11.36 -0.73 4.54
N ALA A 127 -12.36 -1.24 3.82
CA ALA A 127 -12.20 -2.18 2.71
C ALA A 127 -11.24 -1.70 1.62
N THR A 128 -11.20 -0.39 1.34
CA THR A 128 -10.26 0.19 0.35
C THR A 128 -8.80 0.03 0.78
N GLY A 129 -8.53 0.27 2.07
CA GLY A 129 -7.21 0.07 2.66
C GLY A 129 -6.81 -1.40 2.72
N ALA A 130 -7.77 -2.27 3.06
CA ALA A 130 -7.57 -3.72 3.10
C ALA A 130 -7.28 -4.31 1.71
N ALA A 131 -8.07 -3.94 0.69
CA ALA A 131 -7.82 -4.31 -0.69
C ALA A 131 -6.46 -3.80 -1.16
N GLY A 132 -6.12 -2.55 -0.83
CA GLY A 132 -4.81 -1.97 -1.14
C GLY A 132 -3.64 -2.70 -0.49
N ALA A 133 -3.77 -3.09 0.78
CA ALA A 133 -2.74 -3.84 1.48
C ALA A 133 -2.54 -5.21 0.84
N LEU A 134 -3.62 -5.90 0.49
CA LEU A 134 -3.52 -7.19 -0.18
C LEU A 134 -3.01 -7.07 -1.63
N ALA A 135 -3.35 -5.99 -2.33
CA ALA A 135 -2.78 -5.65 -3.63
C ALA A 135 -1.26 -5.43 -3.54
N MET A 136 -0.78 -4.71 -2.53
CA MET A 136 0.65 -4.57 -2.25
C MET A 136 1.30 -5.92 -1.90
N ALA A 137 0.63 -6.76 -1.10
CA ALA A 137 1.11 -8.12 -0.79
C ALA A 137 1.21 -9.01 -2.04
N SER A 138 0.32 -8.78 -3.02
CA SER A 138 0.33 -9.45 -4.33
C SER A 138 1.51 -8.97 -5.17
N TRP A 139 1.79 -7.66 -5.18
CA TRP A 139 2.96 -7.10 -5.84
C TRP A 139 4.27 -7.63 -5.23
N CYS A 140 4.40 -7.70 -3.90
CA CYS A 140 5.57 -8.29 -3.25
C CYS A 140 5.78 -9.75 -3.67
N ALA A 141 4.71 -10.55 -3.76
CA ALA A 141 4.80 -11.94 -4.22
C ALA A 141 5.24 -12.03 -5.69
N TRP A 142 4.72 -11.15 -6.55
CA TRP A 142 5.10 -11.05 -7.96
C TRP A 142 6.57 -10.62 -8.12
N ALA A 143 7.00 -9.59 -7.39
CA ALA A 143 8.37 -9.08 -7.36
C ALA A 143 9.39 -10.16 -6.93
N LEU A 144 8.97 -11.10 -6.07
CA LEU A 144 9.78 -12.24 -5.62
C LEU A 144 9.78 -13.43 -6.61
N GLY A 145 8.97 -13.37 -7.68
CA GLY A 145 8.81 -14.41 -8.69
C GLY A 145 7.75 -15.47 -8.35
N SER A 146 6.89 -15.24 -7.36
CA SER A 146 5.83 -16.19 -6.97
C SER A 146 4.51 -15.86 -7.66
N ALA A 147 4.37 -16.29 -8.93
CA ALA A 147 3.18 -16.04 -9.74
C ALA A 147 1.88 -16.54 -9.09
N ALA A 148 1.87 -17.77 -8.57
CA ALA A 148 0.68 -18.34 -7.92
C ALA A 148 0.22 -17.52 -6.70
N ARG A 149 1.16 -17.13 -5.82
CA ARG A 149 0.84 -16.34 -4.62
C ARG A 149 0.40 -14.91 -4.99
N ALA A 150 1.05 -14.31 -5.98
CA ALA A 150 0.66 -13.01 -6.52
C ALA A 150 -0.78 -13.05 -7.07
N GLN A 151 -1.09 -14.05 -7.89
CA GLN A 151 -2.42 -14.22 -8.46
C GLN A 151 -3.49 -14.38 -7.39
N THR A 152 -3.29 -15.30 -6.43
CA THR A 152 -4.26 -15.52 -5.35
C THR A 152 -4.51 -14.26 -4.54
N ARG A 153 -3.45 -13.53 -4.13
CA ARG A 153 -3.59 -12.29 -3.37
C ARG A 153 -4.30 -11.20 -4.19
N ALA A 154 -3.96 -11.06 -5.47
CA ALA A 154 -4.60 -10.08 -6.35
C ALA A 154 -6.10 -10.38 -6.57
N GLN A 155 -6.47 -11.65 -6.71
CA GLN A 155 -7.88 -12.06 -6.82
C GLN A 155 -8.66 -11.71 -5.55
N TYR A 156 -8.16 -12.07 -4.38
CA TYR A 156 -8.81 -11.72 -3.11
C TYR A 156 -8.87 -10.20 -2.87
N ALA A 157 -7.88 -9.43 -3.37
CA ALA A 157 -7.93 -7.98 -3.31
C ALA A 157 -9.07 -7.43 -4.18
N LEU A 158 -9.28 -8.00 -5.37
CA LEU A 158 -10.39 -7.64 -6.27
C LEU A 158 -11.76 -8.12 -5.75
N GLU A 159 -11.82 -9.24 -5.03
CA GLU A 159 -13.02 -9.66 -4.31
C GLU A 159 -13.35 -8.69 -3.16
N THR A 160 -12.33 -8.15 -2.50
CA THR A 160 -12.49 -7.11 -1.46
C THR A 160 -12.93 -5.78 -2.07
N ARG A 161 -12.33 -5.41 -3.22
CA ARG A 161 -12.65 -4.19 -3.97
C ARG A 161 -12.39 -4.38 -5.47
N SER A 162 -13.47 -4.50 -6.23
CA SER A 162 -13.43 -4.91 -7.65
C SER A 162 -12.68 -3.96 -8.59
N ASP A 163 -12.52 -2.69 -8.22
CA ASP A 163 -11.87 -1.65 -9.01
C ASP A 163 -10.45 -1.31 -8.50
N ASP A 164 -9.84 -2.14 -7.63
CA ASP A 164 -8.48 -1.86 -7.14
C ASP A 164 -7.44 -1.87 -8.28
N PRO A 165 -6.79 -0.73 -8.58
CA PRO A 165 -5.97 -0.59 -9.77
C PRO A 165 -4.67 -1.41 -9.69
N LEU A 166 -4.09 -1.53 -8.50
CA LEU A 166 -2.84 -2.27 -8.30
C LEU A 166 -3.08 -3.77 -8.37
N ALA A 167 -4.15 -4.27 -7.74
CA ALA A 167 -4.52 -5.68 -7.85
C ALA A 167 -4.82 -6.07 -9.30
N GLY A 168 -5.57 -5.22 -10.02
CA GLY A 168 -5.84 -5.42 -11.44
C GLY A 168 -4.57 -5.43 -12.29
N LEU A 169 -3.60 -4.53 -12.01
CA LEU A 169 -2.30 -4.51 -12.67
C LEU A 169 -1.52 -5.82 -12.43
N VAL A 170 -1.34 -6.22 -11.17
CA VAL A 170 -0.58 -7.44 -10.82
C VAL A 170 -1.21 -8.68 -11.44
N LEU A 171 -2.55 -8.80 -11.38
CA LEU A 171 -3.25 -9.94 -11.98
C LEU A 171 -3.04 -10.02 -13.50
N ARG A 172 -3.08 -8.87 -14.20
CA ARG A 172 -2.79 -8.82 -15.64
C ARG A 172 -1.34 -9.18 -15.94
N SER A 173 -0.39 -8.66 -15.18
CA SER A 173 1.04 -8.98 -15.35
C SER A 173 1.29 -10.48 -15.19
N VAL A 174 0.72 -11.11 -14.15
CA VAL A 174 0.85 -12.56 -13.94
C VAL A 174 0.22 -13.35 -15.09
N ARG A 175 -0.98 -12.98 -15.54
CA ARG A 175 -1.67 -13.66 -16.66
C ARG A 175 -0.92 -13.49 -17.99
N ALA A 176 -0.22 -12.38 -18.18
CA ALA A 176 0.62 -12.13 -19.34
C ALA A 176 1.98 -12.85 -19.28
N GLY A 177 2.29 -13.57 -18.19
CA GLY A 177 3.60 -14.19 -17.99
C GLY A 177 4.72 -13.17 -17.74
N SER A 178 4.38 -11.92 -17.43
CA SER A 178 5.38 -10.88 -17.14
C SER A 178 6.03 -11.13 -15.79
N ALA A 179 7.35 -11.29 -15.80
CA ALA A 179 8.18 -11.43 -14.61
C ALA A 179 9.02 -10.17 -14.41
N PRO A 180 9.39 -9.83 -13.16
CA PRO A 180 10.32 -8.75 -12.92
C PRO A 180 11.69 -9.06 -13.51
N SER A 181 12.35 -8.05 -14.10
CA SER A 181 13.62 -8.18 -14.82
C SER A 181 14.84 -7.65 -14.05
N TRP A 182 14.65 -7.31 -12.77
CA TRP A 182 15.64 -6.73 -11.84
C TRP A 182 17.11 -6.84 -12.29
N GLU A 183 17.77 -5.70 -12.44
CA GLU A 183 19.19 -5.64 -12.77
C GLU A 183 20.02 -6.03 -11.55
N ARG A 184 20.96 -6.97 -11.73
CA ARG A 184 21.98 -7.25 -10.72
C ARG A 184 23.03 -6.14 -10.83
N ARG A 185 23.18 -5.33 -9.78
CA ARG A 185 24.34 -4.43 -9.63
C ARG A 185 25.60 -5.23 -9.35
#